data_AF-A0A956QEL3-F1
#
_entry.id   AF-A0A956QEL3-F1
#
_cell.length_a   1.000
_cell.length_b   1.000
_cell.length_c   1.000
_cell.angle_alpha   90.00
_cell.angle_beta   90.00
_cell.angle_gamma   90.00
#
_symmetry.space_group_name_H-M   'P 1'
#
loop_
_entity.id
_entity.type
_entity.pdbx_description
1 polymer ?
#
loop_
_entity_poly.entity_id
_entity_poly.type
_entity_poly.pdbx_seq_one_letter_code
_entity_poly.pdbx_strand_id
1 'polypeptide(L)'
;MFVMLLLLPAGAAPARKRSVKIEVVKVERSATANPTDDLIELKVRLTNQGSQAVPYTNNRFVLEDSLGKKHLVSRPWYPQGDLLEPGKSVEFDRVYFEIPKAAKPTKVFLMQRRMVLGEADL
;
A
#
# COMPACT_ATOMS: atom_id res chain seq x y z
N MET A 1 -1.00 54.08 21.95
CA MET A 1 -1.80 53.26 21.01
C MET A 1 -0.95 52.05 20.64
N PHE A 2 -1.19 50.90 21.27
CA PHE A 2 -0.38 49.69 21.09
C PHE A 2 -1.13 48.75 20.14
N VAL A 3 -0.60 48.54 18.94
CA VAL A 3 -1.14 47.58 17.97
C VAL A 3 -0.49 46.23 18.25
N MET A 4 -1.25 45.34 18.89
CA MET A 4 -0.83 43.96 19.13
C MET A 4 -1.16 43.14 17.87
N LEU A 5 -0.13 42.82 17.08
CA LEU A 5 -0.23 41.97 15.90
C LEU A 5 -0.40 40.50 16.37
N LEU A 6 -1.58 39.92 16.16
CA LEU A 6 -1.85 38.51 16.41
C LEU A 6 -1.18 37.65 15.32
N LEU A 7 -0.04 37.05 15.67
CA LEU A 7 0.56 35.95 14.92
C LEU A 7 -0.33 34.71 15.08
N LEU A 8 -1.12 34.39 14.04
CA LEU A 8 -1.80 33.10 13.96
C LEU A 8 -0.74 32.00 13.76
N PRO A 9 -0.77 30.91 14.54
CA PRO A 9 0.11 29.78 14.31
C PRO A 9 -0.22 29.15 12.96
N ALA A 10 0.80 28.99 12.12
CA ALA A 10 0.72 28.25 10.88
C ALA A 10 0.15 26.85 11.17
N GLY A 11 -1.10 26.63 10.79
CA GLY A 11 -1.76 25.34 10.93
C GLY A 11 -0.98 24.30 10.15
N ALA A 12 -0.33 23.37 10.84
CA ALA A 12 0.18 22.15 10.23
C ALA A 12 -1.01 21.47 9.53
N ALA A 13 -0.96 21.41 8.20
CA ALA A 13 -1.99 20.72 7.42
C ALA A 13 -2.10 19.28 7.95
N PRO A 14 -3.30 18.80 8.33
CA PRO A 14 -3.44 17.44 8.83
C PRO A 14 -2.95 16.49 7.75
N ALA A 15 -1.95 15.67 8.09
CA ALA A 15 -1.51 14.57 7.24
C ALA A 15 -2.75 13.79 6.83
N ARG A 16 -3.06 13.76 5.52
CA ARG A 16 -4.26 13.10 4.99
C ARG A 16 -4.23 11.64 5.46
N LYS A 17 -5.05 11.31 6.45
CA LYS A 17 -5.18 9.95 6.95
C LYS A 17 -5.68 9.09 5.79
N ARG A 18 -4.88 8.10 5.42
CA ARG A 18 -5.20 7.13 4.36
C ARG A 18 -6.52 6.43 4.72
N SER A 19 -7.37 6.19 3.73
CA SER A 19 -8.67 5.53 3.97
C SER A 19 -8.52 4.05 4.30
N VAL A 20 -7.39 3.44 3.95
CA VAL A 20 -7.07 2.05 4.25
C VAL A 20 -5.75 1.98 5.01
N LYS A 21 -5.76 1.27 6.14
CA LYS A 21 -4.54 0.83 6.83
C LYS A 21 -4.08 -0.48 6.20
N ILE A 22 -2.79 -0.57 5.89
CA ILE A 22 -2.15 -1.81 5.44
C ILE A 22 -1.28 -2.31 6.60
N GLU A 23 -1.42 -3.58 6.94
CA GLU A 23 -0.54 -4.28 7.86
C GLU A 23 0.15 -5.42 7.09
N VAL A 24 1.47 -5.38 7.01
CA VAL A 24 2.25 -6.45 6.40
C VAL A 24 2.48 -7.50 7.47
N VAL A 25 1.84 -8.66 7.30
CA VAL A 25 1.90 -9.77 8.26
C VAL A 25 3.13 -10.63 8.01
N LYS A 26 3.48 -10.82 6.73
CA LYS A 26 4.61 -11.67 6.33
C LYS A 26 5.20 -11.20 5.01
N VAL A 27 6.52 -11.33 4.90
CA VAL A 27 7.30 -11.13 3.68
C VAL A 27 8.12 -12.40 3.45
N GLU A 28 7.95 -13.04 2.30
CA GLU A 28 8.79 -14.16 1.87
C GLU A 28 9.46 -13.84 0.55
N ARG A 29 10.72 -14.29 0.42
CA ARG A 29 11.52 -14.14 -0.80
C ARG A 29 11.87 -15.52 -1.33
N SER A 30 11.63 -15.74 -2.62
CA SER A 30 11.98 -16.98 -3.30
C SER A 30 12.56 -16.69 -4.69
N ALA A 31 13.29 -17.65 -5.25
CA ALA A 31 13.83 -17.51 -6.61
C ALA A 31 12.71 -17.71 -7.65
N THR A 32 12.79 -16.97 -8.76
CA THR A 32 11.93 -17.20 -9.94
C THR A 32 12.66 -18.02 -11.01
N ALA A 33 11.95 -18.37 -12.09
CA ALA A 33 12.57 -18.91 -13.30
C ALA A 33 13.46 -17.88 -14.02
N ASN A 34 13.22 -16.57 -13.81
CA ASN A 34 14.12 -15.54 -14.32
C ASN A 34 15.34 -15.41 -13.38
N PRO A 35 16.57 -15.67 -13.84
CA PRO A 35 17.74 -15.61 -12.98
C PRO A 35 18.03 -14.20 -12.42
N THR A 36 17.48 -13.13 -13.00
CA THR A 36 17.72 -11.75 -12.56
C THR A 36 16.79 -11.29 -11.44
N ASP A 37 15.68 -12.00 -11.22
CA ASP A 37 14.57 -11.51 -10.40
C ASP A 37 14.23 -12.49 -9.26
N ASP A 38 13.85 -11.92 -8.12
CA ASP A 38 13.28 -12.64 -6.98
C ASP A 38 11.76 -12.43 -6.94
N LEU A 39 11.05 -13.46 -6.47
CA LEU A 39 9.63 -13.39 -6.15
C LEU A 39 9.48 -12.97 -4.69
N ILE A 40 8.78 -11.87 -4.47
CA ILE A 40 8.34 -11.42 -3.15
C ILE A 40 6.89 -11.83 -2.97
N GLU A 41 6.62 -12.61 -1.93
CA GLU A 41 5.28 -12.99 -1.50
C GLU A 41 4.94 -12.24 -0.22
N LEU A 42 3.86 -11.45 -0.27
CA LEU A 42 3.35 -10.73 0.90
C LEU A 42 2.05 -11.36 1.38
N LYS A 43 1.96 -11.54 2.70
CA LYS A 43 0.67 -11.64 3.41
C LYS A 43 0.35 -10.28 4.01
N VAL A 44 -0.79 -9.70 3.63
CA VAL A 44 -1.21 -8.36 4.09
C VAL A 44 -2.63 -8.38 4.64
N ARG A 45 -2.87 -7.62 5.70
CA ARG A 45 -4.20 -7.29 6.19
C ARG A 45 -4.54 -5.86 5.81
N LEU A 46 -5.69 -5.67 5.20
CA LEU A 46 -6.27 -4.36 4.96
C LEU A 46 -7.33 -4.07 6.01
N THR A 47 -7.39 -2.83 6.49
CA THR A 47 -8.51 -2.34 7.31
C THR A 47 -9.00 -1.03 6.72
N ASN A 48 -10.29 -0.95 6.36
CA ASN A 48 -10.87 0.31 5.93
C ASN A 48 -11.13 1.20 7.15
N GLN A 49 -10.38 2.29 7.27
CA GLN A 49 -10.53 3.30 8.32
C GLN A 49 -11.30 4.54 7.85
N GLY A 50 -11.70 4.56 6.57
CA GLY A 50 -12.51 5.60 5.98
C GLY A 50 -14.00 5.44 6.31
N SER A 51 -14.79 6.41 5.86
CA SER A 51 -16.26 6.42 6.02
C SER A 51 -17.01 5.82 4.82
N GLN A 52 -16.32 5.45 3.75
CA GLN A 52 -16.90 4.89 2.53
C GLN A 52 -16.37 3.50 2.26
N ALA A 53 -17.19 2.64 1.65
CA ALA A 53 -16.75 1.34 1.19
C ALA A 53 -15.65 1.48 0.12
N VAL A 54 -14.60 0.67 0.25
CA VAL A 54 -13.42 0.74 -0.62
C VAL A 54 -13.34 -0.51 -1.49
N PRO A 55 -13.34 -0.39 -2.82
CA PRO A 55 -13.09 -1.54 -3.68
C PRO A 55 -11.67 -2.04 -3.47
N TYR A 56 -11.53 -3.33 -3.17
CA TYR A 56 -10.25 -3.96 -2.90
C TYR A 56 -10.06 -5.17 -3.82
N THR A 57 -8.84 -5.36 -4.32
CA THR A 57 -8.46 -6.51 -5.14
C THR A 57 -6.95 -6.63 -5.11
N ASN A 58 -6.44 -7.84 -5.33
CA ASN A 58 -5.01 -8.12 -5.31
C ASN A 58 -4.25 -7.24 -6.33
N ASN A 59 -4.84 -7.02 -7.51
CA ASN A 59 -4.21 -6.30 -8.62
C ASN A 59 -4.01 -4.80 -8.38
N ARG A 60 -4.52 -4.28 -7.26
CA ARG A 60 -4.35 -2.88 -6.86
C ARG A 60 -3.13 -2.66 -5.98
N PHE A 61 -2.45 -3.73 -5.57
CA PHE A 61 -1.20 -3.58 -4.85
C PHE A 61 -0.07 -3.17 -5.80
N VAL A 62 0.78 -2.28 -5.29
CA VAL A 62 2.02 -1.85 -5.94
C VAL A 62 3.12 -1.94 -4.91
N LEU A 63 4.27 -2.48 -5.29
CA LEU A 63 5.46 -2.53 -4.45
C LEU A 63 6.50 -1.56 -4.98
N GLU A 64 7.09 -0.76 -4.10
CA GLU A 64 8.27 0.06 -4.41
C GLU A 64 9.51 -0.63 -3.85
N ASP A 65 10.58 -0.57 -4.63
CA ASP A 65 11.86 -1.14 -4.24
C ASP A 65 12.85 -0.05 -3.77
N SER A 66 14.03 -0.48 -3.34
CA SER A 66 15.12 0.39 -2.87
C SER A 66 15.71 1.31 -3.94
N LEU A 67 15.37 1.09 -5.21
CA LEU A 67 15.78 1.94 -6.34
C LEU A 67 14.67 2.94 -6.72
N GLY A 68 13.55 2.94 -5.99
CA GLY A 68 12.38 3.77 -6.26
C GLY A 68 11.53 3.25 -7.44
N LYS A 69 11.79 2.05 -7.95
CA LYS A 69 11.01 1.46 -9.03
C LYS A 69 9.75 0.82 -8.46
N LYS A 70 8.64 1.01 -9.19
CA LYS A 70 7.33 0.45 -8.84
C LYS A 70 7.05 -0.81 -9.63
N HIS A 71 6.59 -1.83 -8.94
CA HIS A 71 6.27 -3.16 -9.47
C HIS A 71 4.80 -3.46 -9.22
N LEU A 72 4.13 -3.92 -10.27
CA LEU A 72 2.75 -4.40 -10.17
C LEU A 72 2.76 -5.86 -9.70
N VAL A 73 1.61 -6.33 -9.25
CA VAL A 73 1.42 -7.74 -8.91
C VAL A 73 1.72 -8.62 -10.12
N SER A 74 2.59 -9.62 -9.95
CA SER A 74 3.03 -10.52 -11.03
C SER A 74 2.00 -11.59 -11.38
N ARG A 75 1.21 -12.02 -10.39
CA ARG A 75 0.17 -13.04 -10.54
C ARG A 75 -1.19 -12.47 -10.16
N PRO A 76 -1.81 -11.66 -11.04
CA PRO A 76 -3.09 -11.08 -10.76
C PRO A 76 -4.14 -12.17 -10.64
N TRP A 77 -4.83 -12.22 -9.50
CA TRP A 77 -6.01 -13.04 -9.31
C TRP A 77 -7.19 -12.11 -9.01
N TYR A 78 -8.32 -12.40 -9.63
CA TYR A 78 -9.52 -11.57 -9.58
C TYR A 78 -10.58 -12.23 -8.69
N PRO A 79 -10.50 -12.11 -7.34
CA PRO A 79 -11.73 -12.21 -6.59
C PRO A 79 -12.63 -11.06 -7.08
N GLN A 80 -13.83 -11.40 -7.55
CA GLN A 80 -14.76 -10.42 -8.11
C GLN A 80 -15.02 -9.29 -7.10
N GLY A 81 -14.90 -8.05 -7.54
CA GLY A 81 -15.75 -6.91 -7.15
C GLY A 81 -15.92 -6.54 -5.68
N ASP A 82 -15.22 -7.15 -4.74
CA ASP A 82 -15.55 -6.97 -3.33
C ASP A 82 -15.26 -5.56 -2.82
N LEU A 83 -16.20 -5.07 -2.02
CA LEU A 83 -16.12 -3.81 -1.31
C LEU A 83 -15.74 -4.08 0.14
N LEU A 84 -14.72 -3.37 0.62
CA LEU A 84 -14.31 -3.40 2.02
C LEU A 84 -15.10 -2.31 2.74
N GLU A 85 -16.11 -2.73 3.50
CA GLU A 85 -16.94 -1.79 4.27
C GLU A 85 -16.14 -1.05 5.36
N PRO A 86 -16.57 0.16 5.77
CA PRO A 86 -15.95 0.90 6.87
C PRO A 86 -15.75 0.06 8.14
N GLY A 87 -14.56 0.13 8.72
CA GLY A 87 -14.16 -0.60 9.91
C GLY A 87 -13.92 -2.10 9.71
N LYS A 88 -14.18 -2.65 8.51
CA LYS A 88 -13.91 -4.06 8.21
C LYS A 88 -12.45 -4.27 7.81
N SER A 89 -12.01 -5.50 8.01
CA SER A 89 -10.68 -5.96 7.62
C SER A 89 -10.77 -7.20 6.75
N VAL A 90 -9.79 -7.36 5.87
CA VAL A 90 -9.63 -8.53 5.00
C VAL A 90 -8.16 -8.88 4.88
N GLU A 91 -7.86 -10.17 4.77
CA GLU A 91 -6.50 -10.67 4.59
C GLU A 91 -6.29 -11.15 3.15
N PHE A 92 -5.11 -10.85 2.63
CA PHE A 92 -4.59 -11.40 1.40
C PHE A 92 -3.36 -12.23 1.75
N ASP A 93 -3.45 -13.53 1.56
CA ASP A 93 -2.34 -14.44 1.89
C ASP A 93 -1.24 -14.46 0.82
N ARG A 94 -1.54 -14.02 -0.40
CA ARG A 94 -0.73 -14.27 -1.59
C ARG A 94 -0.69 -13.07 -2.53
N VAL A 95 0.05 -12.03 -2.17
CA VAL A 95 0.33 -10.89 -3.06
C VAL A 95 1.76 -11.02 -3.59
N TYR A 96 1.90 -11.32 -4.87
CA TYR A 96 3.18 -11.65 -5.50
C TYR A 96 3.75 -10.48 -6.29
N PHE A 97 5.04 -10.19 -6.12
CA PHE A 97 5.79 -9.23 -6.92
C PHE A 97 7.07 -9.86 -7.41
N GLU A 98 7.47 -9.55 -8.64
CA GLU A 98 8.81 -9.88 -9.14
C GLU A 98 9.64 -8.60 -9.11
N ILE A 99 10.79 -8.65 -8.43
CA ILE A 99 11.73 -7.52 -8.35
C ILE A 99 13.14 -7.98 -8.71
N PRO A 100 14.01 -7.10 -9.24
CA PRO A 100 15.41 -7.44 -9.47
C PRO A 100 16.09 -7.90 -8.18
N LYS A 101 16.93 -8.93 -8.25
CA LYS A 101 17.70 -9.46 -7.11
C LYS A 101 18.54 -8.41 -6.39
N ALA A 102 19.04 -7.44 -7.14
CA ALA A 102 19.82 -6.31 -6.61
C ALA A 102 18.98 -5.32 -5.79
N ALA A 103 17.65 -5.41 -5.85
CA ALA A 103 16.73 -4.51 -5.16
C ALA A 103 16.13 -5.16 -3.90
N LYS A 104 15.76 -4.30 -2.94
CA LYS A 104 15.03 -4.69 -1.73
C LYS A 104 13.62 -4.12 -1.78
N PRO A 105 12.58 -4.86 -1.39
CA PRO A 105 11.25 -4.28 -1.23
C PRO A 105 11.28 -3.26 -0.09
N THR A 106 10.63 -2.10 -0.27
CA THR A 106 10.65 -1.01 0.74
C THR A 106 9.25 -0.60 1.18
N LYS A 107 8.31 -0.52 0.24
CA LYS A 107 6.92 -0.12 0.53
C LYS A 107 5.93 -0.91 -0.29
N VAL A 108 4.75 -1.10 0.28
CA VAL A 108 3.57 -1.59 -0.42
C VAL A 108 2.46 -0.56 -0.37
N PHE A 109 1.77 -0.37 -1.48
CA PHE A 109 0.66 0.56 -1.64
C PHE A 109 -0.59 -0.17 -2.10
N LEU A 110 -1.75 0.30 -1.65
CA LEU A 110 -3.04 -0.04 -2.27
C LEU A 110 -3.49 1.15 -3.10
N MET A 111 -3.64 0.95 -4.40
CA MET A 111 -3.97 1.99 -5.37
C MET A 111 -5.43 1.91 -5.83
N GLN A 112 -6.08 3.06 -6.01
CA GLN A 112 -7.32 3.17 -6.78
C GLN A 112 -7.18 4.30 -7.80
N ARG A 113 -7.18 3.92 -9.09
CA ARG A 113 -6.85 4.82 -10.20
C ARG A 113 -5.47 5.43 -9.97
N ARG A 114 -5.37 6.73 -9.69
CA ARG A 114 -4.11 7.45 -9.42
C ARG A 114 -3.95 7.84 -7.94
N MET A 115 -4.78 7.31 -7.05
CA MET A 115 -4.78 7.65 -5.63
C MET A 115 -4.24 6.48 -4.80
N VAL A 116 -3.35 6.81 -3.85
CA VAL A 116 -2.89 5.88 -2.81
C VAL A 116 -3.93 5.86 -1.70
N LEU A 117 -4.59 4.72 -1.54
CA LEU A 117 -5.59 4.49 -0.49
C LEU A 117 -4.98 4.09 0.84
N GLY A 118 -3.83 3.43 0.80
CA GLY A 118 -3.06 2.96 1.95
C GLY A 118 -1.62 2.67 1.55
N GLU A 119 -0.72 2.75 2.51
CA GLU A 119 0.71 2.45 2.36
C GLU A 119 1.25 1.81 3.63
N ALA A 120 2.25 0.94 3.49
CA ALA A 120 3.00 0.37 4.59
C ALA A 120 4.47 0.15 4.17
N ASP A 121 5.37 0.30 5.13
CA ASP A 121 6.78 -0.06 4.98
C ASP A 121 6.95 -1.59 5.09
N LEU A 122 7.99 -2.12 4.43
CA LEU A 122 8.34 -3.54 4.35
C LEU A 122 9.65 -3.85 5.08
#